data_AF-A0A401HYX9-F1
#
_entry.id   AF-A0A401HYX9-F1
#
_cell.length_a   1.000
_cell.length_b   1.000
_cell.length_c   1.000
_cell.angle_alpha   90.00
_cell.angle_beta   90.00
_cell.angle_gamma   90.00
#
_symmetry.space_group_name_H-M   'P 1'
#
loop_
_entity.id
_entity.type
_entity.pdbx_description
1 polymer ?
#
loop_
_entity_poly.entity_id
_entity_poly.type
_entity_poly.pdbx_seq_one_letter_code
_entity_poly.pdbx_strand_id
1 'polypeptide(L)'
;MDITGHEIEYVKDPFGILEGERYEALLTVDIPEDDELYREAGVKIRVIYRKAAERSGIVQYELLEAGSGAYLDFELEEEELAEVAAYCEAHCLPE
;
A
#
# COMPACT_ATOMS: atom_id res chain seq x y z
N MET A 1 -12.99 3.94 -3.05
CA MET A 1 -11.62 4.29 -3.47
C MET A 1 -11.29 3.59 -4.78
N ASP A 2 -10.46 4.18 -5.63
CA ASP A 2 -9.93 3.51 -6.84
C ASP A 2 -8.40 3.64 -6.92
N ILE A 3 -7.68 2.54 -7.15
CA ILE A 3 -6.22 2.57 -7.34
C ILE A 3 -5.89 2.95 -8.80
N THR A 4 -5.27 4.11 -8.99
CA THR A 4 -4.99 4.68 -10.33
C THR A 4 -3.53 4.55 -10.76
N GLY A 5 -2.63 4.24 -9.84
CA GLY A 5 -1.21 4.00 -10.13
C GLY A 5 -0.46 3.39 -8.96
N HIS A 6 0.75 2.90 -9.23
CA HIS A 6 1.63 2.36 -8.20
C HIS A 6 3.11 2.56 -8.56
N GLU A 7 3.94 2.63 -7.52
CA GLU A 7 5.38 2.43 -7.57
C GLU A 7 5.70 1.29 -6.60
N ILE A 8 6.34 0.21 -7.08
CA ILE A 8 6.63 -0.98 -6.26
C ILE A 8 8.13 -1.20 -6.24
N GLU A 9 8.70 -1.28 -5.04
CA GLU A 9 10.13 -1.52 -4.81
C GLU A 9 10.35 -2.75 -3.94
N TYR A 10 11.33 -3.58 -4.30
CA TYR A 10 11.76 -4.70 -3.47
C TYR A 10 12.54 -4.19 -2.25
N VAL A 11 12.13 -4.62 -1.06
CA VAL A 11 12.82 -4.32 0.20
C VAL A 11 13.96 -5.30 0.39
N LYS A 12 15.19 -4.81 0.21
CA LYS A 12 16.41 -5.60 0.37
C LYS A 12 16.54 -6.11 1.81
N ASP A 13 16.57 -7.44 1.98
CA ASP A 13 16.98 -8.09 3.22
C ASP A 13 18.41 -8.66 3.08
N PRO A 14 19.45 -7.86 3.37
CA PRO A 14 20.84 -8.29 3.21
C PRO A 14 21.25 -9.40 4.18
N PHE A 15 20.48 -9.64 5.24
CA PHE A 15 20.78 -10.66 6.24
C PHE A 15 19.99 -11.96 6.00
N GLY A 16 18.92 -11.91 5.20
CA GLY A 16 18.04 -13.05 4.92
C GLY A 16 17.38 -13.61 6.19
N ILE A 17 17.17 -12.76 7.20
CA ILE A 17 16.56 -13.16 8.48
C ILE A 17 15.05 -13.26 8.31
N LEU A 18 14.47 -12.50 7.38
CA LEU A 18 13.04 -12.40 7.25
C LEU A 18 12.51 -13.48 6.30
N GLU A 19 11.51 -14.22 6.76
CA GLU A 19 10.86 -15.22 5.92
C GLU A 19 10.01 -14.56 4.83
N GLY A 20 10.32 -14.86 3.58
CA GLY A 20 9.64 -14.30 2.42
C GLY A 20 10.13 -12.90 2.02
N GLU A 21 9.70 -12.48 0.86
CA GLU A 21 10.08 -11.22 0.23
C GLU A 21 9.18 -10.09 0.69
N ARG A 22 9.73 -8.88 0.74
CA ARG A 22 8.97 -7.67 1.06
C ARG A 22 9.06 -6.69 -0.08
N TYR A 23 7.94 -6.00 -0.26
CA TYR A 23 7.78 -4.96 -1.25
C TYR A 23 7.23 -3.73 -0.55
N GLU A 24 7.79 -2.58 -0.86
CA GLU A 24 7.18 -1.29 -0.55
C GLU A 24 6.39 -0.87 -1.79
N ALA A 25 5.08 -0.77 -1.66
CA ALA A 25 4.19 -0.30 -2.71
C ALA A 25 3.65 1.07 -2.33
N LEU A 26 3.94 2.08 -3.13
CA LEU A 26 3.35 3.41 -3.02
C LEU A 26 2.22 3.51 -4.04
N LEU A 27 0.99 3.33 -3.57
CA LEU A 27 -0.23 3.36 -4.39
C LEU A 27 -0.75 4.79 -4.48
N THR A 28 -1.13 5.22 -5.68
CA THR A 28 -1.89 6.45 -5.89
C THR A 28 -3.37 6.08 -6.00
N VAL A 29 -4.20 6.72 -5.18
CA VAL A 29 -5.62 6.40 -5.10
C VAL A 29 -6.47 7.64 -5.38
N ASP A 30 -7.58 7.42 -6.08
CA ASP A 30 -8.63 8.40 -6.27
C ASP A 30 -9.70 8.19 -5.19
N ILE A 31 -10.06 9.29 -4.54
CA ILE A 31 -10.98 9.32 -3.40
C ILE A 31 -12.15 10.23 -3.80
N PRO A 32 -13.42 9.78 -3.69
CA PRO A 32 -14.57 10.63 -3.99
C PRO A 32 -14.57 11.93 -3.19
N GLU A 33 -14.99 13.05 -3.78
CA GLU A 33 -15.00 14.37 -3.11
C GLU A 33 -15.89 14.43 -1.85
N ASP A 34 -16.87 13.52 -1.75
CA ASP A 34 -17.79 13.39 -0.61
C ASP A 34 -17.25 12.50 0.52
N ASP A 35 -16.08 11.90 0.34
CA ASP A 35 -15.41 11.05 1.32
C ASP A 35 -14.56 11.85 2.31
N GLU A 36 -14.46 11.39 3.56
CA GLU A 36 -13.66 12.05 4.62
C GLU A 36 -12.15 12.00 4.36
N LEU A 37 -11.69 10.99 3.62
CA LEU A 37 -10.29 10.82 3.25
C LEU A 37 -9.89 11.76 2.08
N TYR A 38 -10.85 12.40 1.39
CA TYR A 38 -10.57 13.25 0.24
C TYR A 38 -9.63 14.41 0.56
N ARG A 39 -8.60 14.59 -0.28
CA ARG A 39 -7.69 15.75 -0.23
C ARG A 39 -7.51 16.28 -1.64
N GLU A 40 -7.58 17.60 -1.82
CA GLU A 40 -7.35 18.24 -3.14
C GLU A 40 -5.97 17.89 -3.73
N ALA A 41 -4.98 17.67 -2.87
CA ALA A 41 -3.63 17.27 -3.27
C ALA A 41 -3.53 15.80 -3.71
N GLY A 42 -4.58 14.99 -3.50
CA GLY A 42 -4.61 13.54 -3.69
C GLY A 42 -4.15 12.76 -2.45
N VAL A 43 -4.41 11.45 -2.47
CA VAL A 43 -4.04 10.52 -1.39
C VAL A 43 -3.16 9.41 -1.96
N LYS A 44 -2.16 9.01 -1.18
CA LYS A 44 -1.32 7.84 -1.44
C LYS A 44 -1.39 6.86 -0.29
N ILE A 45 -1.21 5.59 -0.60
CA ILE A 45 -1.11 4.51 0.38
C ILE A 45 0.28 3.90 0.25
N ARG A 46 1.10 4.04 1.30
CA ARG A 46 2.35 3.29 1.40
C ARG A 46 2.05 1.95 2.05
N VAL A 47 2.36 0.85 1.38
CA VAL A 47 2.07 -0.51 1.83
C VAL A 47 3.37 -1.31 1.88
N ILE A 48 3.67 -1.90 3.04
CA ILE A 48 4.69 -2.93 3.16
C ILE A 48 3.99 -4.27 3.00
N TYR A 49 4.19 -4.90 1.85
CA TYR A 49 3.57 -6.18 1.51
C TYR A 49 4.59 -7.31 1.61
N ARG A 50 4.21 -8.42 2.25
CA ARG A 50 5.03 -9.65 2.33
C ARG A 50 4.49 -10.70 1.37
N LYS A 51 5.39 -11.29 0.57
CA LYS A 51 5.16 -12.51 -0.20
C LYS A 51 5.93 -13.67 0.43
N ALA A 52 5.24 -14.70 0.89
CA ALA A 52 5.85 -15.91 1.40
C ALA A 52 5.05 -17.15 1.02
N ALA A 53 5.69 -18.32 1.04
CA ALA A 53 5.08 -19.59 0.66
C ALA A 53 3.88 -19.98 1.55
N GLU A 54 3.96 -19.67 2.85
CA GLU A 54 2.88 -20.01 3.80
C GLU A 54 1.82 -18.90 3.91
N ARG A 55 2.24 -17.64 3.98
CA ARG A 55 1.33 -16.51 4.17
C ARG A 55 1.87 -15.24 3.53
N SER A 56 1.09 -14.72 2.57
CA SER A 56 1.28 -13.40 2.00
C SER A 56 0.27 -12.41 2.58
N GLY A 57 0.59 -11.12 2.53
CA GLY A 57 -0.33 -10.07 2.99
C GLY A 57 0.36 -8.76 3.36
N ILE A 58 -0.47 -7.78 3.70
CA ILE A 58 -0.03 -6.47 4.21
C ILE A 58 0.59 -6.66 5.60
N VAL A 59 1.82 -6.19 5.78
CA VAL A 59 2.52 -6.11 7.07
C VAL A 59 2.20 -4.79 7.77
N GLN A 60 2.18 -3.71 7.00
CA GLN A 60 1.90 -2.36 7.44
C GLN A 60 1.38 -1.54 6.27
N TYR A 61 0.50 -0.58 6.54
CA TYR A 61 0.14 0.45 5.59
C TYR A 61 0.06 1.82 6.29
N GLU A 62 0.26 2.89 5.52
CA GLU A 62 0.14 4.27 5.97
C GLU A 62 -0.53 5.12 4.88
N LEU A 63 -1.42 6.02 5.28
CA LEU A 63 -2.08 6.97 4.39
C LEU A 63 -1.30 8.29 4.38
N LEU A 64 -1.05 8.82 3.18
CA LEU A 64 -0.22 9.99 2.96
C LEU A 64 -0.97 10.98 2.06
N GLU A 65 -0.89 12.26 2.36
CA GLU A 65 -1.28 13.30 1.40
C GLU A 65 -0.25 13.33 0.25
N ALA A 66 -0.69 13.27 -1.00
CA ALA A 66 0.21 13.09 -2.14
C ALA A 66 1.14 14.29 -2.40
N GLY A 67 0.73 15.50 -2.00
CA GLY A 67 1.50 16.74 -2.21
C GLY A 67 2.59 16.97 -1.16
N SER A 68 2.26 16.83 0.12
CA SER A 68 3.19 17.08 1.24
C SER A 68 3.88 15.82 1.76
N GLY A 69 3.34 14.63 1.50
CA GLY A 69 3.75 13.38 2.15
C GLY A 69 3.40 13.31 3.63
N ALA A 70 2.53 14.22 4.13
CA ALA A 70 2.08 14.19 5.51
C ALA A 70 1.22 12.96 5.79
N TYR A 71 1.43 12.34 6.94
CA TYR A 71 0.60 11.24 7.40
C TYR A 71 -0.83 11.71 7.65
N LEU A 72 -1.79 10.94 7.15
CA LEU A 72 -3.21 11.11 7.42
C LEU A 72 -3.58 10.14 8.55
N ASP A 73 -4.11 10.68 9.65
CA ASP A 73 -4.55 9.91 10.83
C ASP A 73 -5.94 9.31 10.58
N PHE A 74 -6.02 8.43 9.58
CA PHE A 74 -7.21 7.71 9.16
C PHE A 74 -6.84 6.25 8.93
N GLU A 75 -7.81 5.35 9.06
CA GLU A 75 -7.67 3.94 8.72
C GLU A 75 -8.52 3.62 7.50
N LEU A 76 -8.06 2.67 6.69
CA LEU A 76 -8.88 2.13 5.60
C LEU A 76 -10.00 1.29 6.18
N GLU A 77 -11.18 1.37 5.58
CA GLU A 77 -12.27 0.45 5.90
C GLU A 77 -11.88 -0.99 5.52
N GLU A 78 -12.56 -2.00 6.09
CA GLU A 78 -12.22 -3.41 5.84
C GLU A 78 -12.29 -3.78 4.35
N GLU A 79 -13.26 -3.22 3.62
CA GLU A 79 -13.45 -3.45 2.20
C GLU A 79 -12.31 -2.83 1.37
N GLU A 80 -11.88 -1.61 1.72
CA GLU A 80 -10.78 -0.91 1.07
C GLU A 80 -9.43 -1.57 1.36
N LEU A 81 -9.21 -2.01 2.59
CA LEU A 81 -8.00 -2.74 2.97
C LEU A 81 -7.91 -4.08 2.23
N ALA A 82 -9.04 -4.76 2.03
CA ALA A 82 -9.10 -5.99 1.23
C ALA A 82 -8.80 -5.71 -0.25
N GLU A 83 -9.30 -4.61 -0.81
CA GLU A 83 -8.97 -4.18 -2.17
C GLU A 83 -7.47 -3.91 -2.34
N VAL A 84 -6.86 -3.14 -1.42
CA VAL A 84 -5.42 -2.87 -1.41
C VAL A 84 -4.61 -4.15 -1.28
N ALA A 85 -5.02 -5.07 -0.40
CA ALA A 85 -4.35 -6.35 -0.22
C ALA A 85 -4.37 -7.20 -1.49
N ALA A 86 -5.52 -7.28 -2.16
CA ALA A 86 -5.68 -8.00 -3.42
C ALA A 86 -4.86 -7.34 -4.54
N TYR A 87 -4.82 -6.01 -4.59
CA TYR A 87 -4.01 -5.28 -5.57
C TYR A 87 -2.52 -5.56 -5.38
N CYS A 88 -2.00 -5.46 -4.16
CA CYS A 88 -0.62 -5.80 -3.84
C CYS A 88 -0.32 -7.28 -4.09
N GLU A 89 -1.27 -8.18 -3.84
CA GLU A 89 -1.09 -9.59 -4.16
C GLU A 89 -0.84 -9.82 -5.66
N ALA A 90 -1.53 -9.08 -6.52
CA ALA A 90 -1.40 -9.19 -7.98
C ALA A 90 -0.14 -8.51 -8.55
N HIS A 91 0.35 -7.44 -7.92
CA HIS A 91 1.42 -6.60 -8.49
C HIS A 91 2.77 -6.69 -7.78
N CYS A 92 2.82 -7.07 -6.49
CA CYS A 92 4.08 -7.31 -5.77
C CYS A 92 4.62 -8.70 -6.12
N LEU A 93 5.40 -8.78 -7.20
CA LEU A 93 5.94 -10.02 -7.74
C LEU A 93 7.46 -10.10 -7.55
N PRO A 94 8.03 -11.31 -7.31
CA PRO A 94 9.46 -11.55 -7.44
C PRO A 94 9.95 -11.24 -8.85
N GLU A 95 11.10 -10.57 -8.95
CA GLU A 95 11.87 -10.45 -10.21
C GLU A 95 12.48 -11.79 -10.63
#